data_AF-A0AA89B3M4-F1
#
_entry.id   AF-A0AA89B3M4-F1
#
_cell.length_a   1.000
_cell.length_b   1.000
_cell.length_c   1.000
_cell.angle_alpha   90.00
_cell.angle_beta   90.00
_cell.angle_gamma   90.00
#
_symmetry.space_group_name_H-M   'P 1'
#
loop_
_entity.id
_entity.type
_entity.pdbx_description
1 polymer ?
#
loop_
_entity_poly.entity_id
_entity_poly.type
_entity_poly.pdbx_seq_one_letter_code
_entity_poly.pdbx_strand_id
1 'polypeptide(L)'
;MIVHEIISEGIKVDEQMQVAAIIDKFPNSWKEFQKGLRHKQSELSIVNLMARLQIEEEARKQDKKNEALANNTHANHANSHQGNGNAYGNGAKVS
;
A
#
# COMPACT_ATOMS: atom_id res chain seq x y z
N MET A 1 0.41 -25.60 -15.58
CA MET A 1 0.35 -25.26 -14.13
C MET A 1 0.76 -26.52 -13.39
N ILE A 2 2.01 -26.60 -12.95
CA ILE A 2 2.64 -27.84 -12.43
C ILE A 2 1.85 -28.44 -11.26
N VAL A 3 1.22 -27.60 -10.43
CA VAL A 3 0.38 -28.04 -9.30
C VAL A 3 -0.85 -28.85 -9.75
N HIS A 4 -1.50 -28.50 -10.87
CA HIS A 4 -2.63 -29.29 -11.38
C HIS A 4 -2.18 -30.66 -11.93
N GLU A 5 -1.02 -30.73 -12.59
CA GLU A 5 -0.42 -32.00 -13.07
C GLU A 5 -0.08 -32.93 -11.90
N ILE A 6 0.57 -32.40 -10.86
CA ILE A 6 0.94 -33.16 -9.65
C ILE A 6 -0.30 -33.72 -8.92
N ILE A 7 -1.36 -32.92 -8.79
CA ILE A 7 -2.62 -33.37 -8.17
C ILE A 7 -3.31 -34.43 -9.04
N SER A 8 -3.23 -34.33 -10.37
CA SER A 8 -3.79 -35.31 -11.30
C SER A 8 -3.09 -36.68 -11.24
N GLU A 9 -1.81 -36.70 -10.84
CA GLU A 9 -1.04 -37.92 -10.59
C GLU A 9 -1.25 -38.51 -9.19
N GLY A 10 -2.16 -37.95 -8.37
CA GLY A 10 -2.47 -38.47 -7.04
C GLY A 10 -1.44 -38.09 -5.96
N ILE A 11 -0.52 -37.18 -6.26
CA ILE A 11 0.43 -36.65 -5.28
C ILE A 11 -0.32 -35.66 -4.38
N LYS A 12 -0.49 -36.03 -3.10
CA LYS A 12 -1.05 -35.13 -2.09
C LYS A 12 -0.12 -33.93 -1.91
N VAL A 13 -0.58 -32.76 -2.35
CA VAL A 13 0.10 -31.49 -2.09
C VAL A 13 -0.19 -31.09 -0.65
N ASP A 14 0.84 -31.16 0.19
CA ASP A 14 0.76 -30.75 1.59
C ASP A 14 0.33 -29.28 1.72
N GLU A 15 -0.37 -28.95 2.80
CA GLU A 15 -0.86 -27.60 3.06
C GLU A 15 0.27 -26.56 3.03
N GLN A 16 1.46 -26.92 3.53
CA GLN A 16 2.63 -26.04 3.52
C GLN A 16 3.14 -25.74 2.11
N MET A 17 3.03 -26.72 1.20
CA MET A 17 3.40 -26.51 -0.21
C MET A 17 2.40 -25.58 -0.90
N GLN A 18 1.10 -25.67 -0.57
CA GLN A 18 0.09 -24.75 -1.09
C GLN A 18 0.32 -23.32 -0.56
N VAL A 19 0.57 -23.17 0.74
CA VAL A 19 0.90 -21.88 1.36
C VAL A 19 2.14 -21.26 0.70
N ALA A 20 3.21 -22.05 0.49
CA ALA A 20 4.42 -21.60 -0.19
C ALA A 20 4.10 -21.12 -1.62
N ALA A 21 3.36 -21.92 -2.39
CA ALA A 21 2.99 -21.59 -3.76
C ALA A 21 2.16 -20.30 -3.84
N ILE A 22 1.27 -20.05 -2.88
CA ILE A 22 0.50 -18.79 -2.80
C ILE A 22 1.43 -17.62 -2.48
N ILE A 23 2.34 -17.77 -1.51
CA ILE A 23 3.32 -16.72 -1.16
C ILE A 23 4.16 -16.33 -2.38
N ASP A 24 4.60 -17.30 -3.17
CA ASP A 24 5.41 -17.06 -4.36
C ASP A 24 4.63 -16.38 -5.50
N LYS A 25 3.29 -16.36 -5.45
CA LYS A 25 2.45 -15.70 -6.46
C LYS A 25 2.18 -14.23 -6.19
N PHE A 26 2.58 -13.68 -5.04
CA PHE A 26 2.37 -12.24 -4.79
C PHE A 26 3.30 -11.36 -5.65
N PRO A 27 2.81 -10.19 -6.08
CA PRO A 27 3.62 -9.23 -6.81
C PRO A 27 4.68 -8.58 -5.92
N ASN A 28 5.74 -8.04 -6.53
CA ASN A 28 6.86 -7.38 -5.81
C ASN A 28 6.43 -6.25 -4.87
N SER A 29 5.27 -5.61 -5.12
CA SER A 29 4.70 -4.59 -4.23
C SER A 29 4.30 -5.14 -2.85
N TRP A 30 4.20 -6.46 -2.69
CA TRP A 30 3.88 -7.15 -1.44
C TRP A 30 5.12 -7.76 -0.76
N LYS A 31 6.34 -7.40 -1.18
CA LYS A 31 7.59 -8.03 -0.72
C LYS A 31 7.76 -8.09 0.80
N GLU A 32 7.39 -7.03 1.52
CA GLU A 32 7.55 -6.98 2.98
C GLU A 32 6.53 -7.89 3.67
N PHE A 33 5.31 -7.95 3.15
CA PHE A 33 4.29 -8.88 3.59
C PHE A 33 4.69 -10.34 3.30
N GLN A 34 5.20 -10.63 2.09
CA GLN A 34 5.75 -11.94 1.74
C GLN A 34 6.85 -12.37 2.70
N LYS A 35 7.80 -11.48 3.03
CA LYS A 35 8.87 -11.75 3.99
C LYS A 35 8.29 -12.14 5.35
N GLY A 36 7.32 -11.39 5.85
CA GLY A 36 6.61 -11.71 7.09
C GLY A 36 5.91 -13.07 7.07
N LEU A 37 5.32 -13.47 5.94
CA LEU A 37 4.70 -14.79 5.78
C LEU A 37 5.73 -15.91 5.74
N ARG A 38 6.86 -15.74 5.03
CA ARG A 38 7.92 -16.77 4.93
C ARG A 38 8.49 -17.12 6.31
N HIS A 39 8.64 -16.15 7.21
CA HIS A 39 9.12 -16.39 8.57
C HIS A 39 8.18 -17.27 9.41
N LYS A 40 6.88 -17.29 9.08
CA LYS A 40 5.83 -18.01 9.82
C LYS A 40 5.23 -19.14 8.98
N GLN A 41 5.86 -19.48 7.86
CA GLN A 41 5.27 -20.34 6.84
C GLN A 41 4.87 -21.69 7.42
N SER A 42 5.78 -22.35 8.15
CA SER A 42 5.56 -23.67 8.77
C SER A 42 4.41 -23.72 9.79
N GLU A 43 3.94 -22.57 10.27
CA GLU A 43 2.86 -22.43 11.25
C GLU A 43 1.56 -21.91 10.60
N LEU A 44 1.60 -21.55 9.31
CA LEU A 44 0.48 -20.98 8.59
C LEU A 44 -0.38 -22.08 7.98
N SER A 45 -1.68 -22.00 8.25
CA SER A 45 -2.73 -22.68 7.47
C SER A 45 -3.23 -21.78 6.35
N ILE A 46 -3.91 -22.36 5.37
CA ILE A 46 -4.52 -21.60 4.26
C ILE A 46 -5.57 -20.61 4.79
N VAL A 47 -6.36 -21.00 5.79
CA VAL A 47 -7.36 -20.12 6.42
C VAL A 47 -6.70 -18.92 7.10
N ASN A 48 -5.62 -19.14 7.84
CA ASN A 48 -4.88 -18.06 8.48
C ASN A 48 -4.22 -17.13 7.46
N LEU A 49 -3.73 -17.69 6.35
CA LEU A 49 -3.19 -16.91 5.24
C LEU A 49 -4.27 -16.00 4.62
N MET A 50 -5.46 -16.53 4.34
CA MET A 50 -6.58 -15.75 3.79
C MET A 50 -6.99 -14.60 4.70
N ALA A 51 -7.13 -14.83 6.01
CA ALA A 51 -7.48 -13.78 6.96
C ALA A 51 -6.42 -12.65 6.98
N ARG A 52 -5.13 -13.01 6.94
CA ARG A 52 -4.04 -12.02 6.88
C ARG A 52 -4.03 -11.22 5.58
N LEU A 53 -4.40 -11.86 4.47
CA LEU A 53 -4.49 -11.18 3.18
C LEU A 53 -5.55 -10.08 3.17
N GLN A 54 -6.73 -10.36 3.73
CA GLN A 54 -7.81 -9.38 3.82
C GLN A 54 -7.39 -8.17 4.65
N ILE A 55 -6.74 -8.39 5.79
CA ILE A 55 -6.26 -7.31 6.66
C ILE A 55 -5.22 -6.44 5.94
N GLU A 56 -4.24 -7.07 5.30
CA GLU A 56 -3.19 -6.36 4.57
C GLU A 56 -3.76 -5.57 3.37
N GLU A 57 -4.73 -6.13 2.66
CA GLU A 57 -5.37 -5.45 1.54
C GLU A 57 -6.10 -4.17 2.01
N GLU A 58 -6.86 -4.27 3.11
CA GLU A 58 -7.55 -3.11 3.69
C GLU A 58 -6.56 -2.07 4.23
N ALA A 59 -5.48 -2.49 4.89
CA ALA A 59 -4.43 -1.58 5.34
C ALA A 59 -3.85 -0.76 4.18
N ARG A 60 -3.50 -1.40 3.06
CA ARG A 60 -2.99 -0.69 1.88
C ARG A 60 -4.01 0.21 1.20
N LYS A 61 -5.31 -0.13 1.25
CA LYS A 61 -6.37 0.78 0.78
C LYS A 61 -6.42 2.05 1.64
N GLN A 62 -6.29 1.92 2.96
CA GLN A 62 -6.23 3.08 3.86
C GLN A 62 -4.96 3.91 3.65
N ASP A 63 -3.80 3.29 3.47
CA ASP A 63 -2.55 4.00 3.23
C ASP A 63 -2.64 4.88 1.97
N LYS A 64 -3.17 4.34 0.86
CA LYS A 64 -3.40 5.12 -0.37
C LYS A 64 -4.34 6.30 -0.17
N LYS A 65 -5.39 6.12 0.64
CA LYS A 65 -6.32 7.21 0.98
C LYS A 65 -5.61 8.29 1.79
N ASN A 66 -4.79 7.89 2.76
CA ASN A 66 -4.03 8.81 3.61
C ASN A 66 -2.97 9.58 2.81
N GLU A 67 -2.26 8.92 1.90
CA GLU A 67 -1.32 9.54 0.96
C GLU A 67 -2.03 10.58 0.07
N ALA A 68 -3.19 10.24 -0.50
CA ALA A 68 -3.96 11.17 -1.31
C ALA A 68 -4.40 12.42 -0.53
N LEU A 69 -4.80 12.24 0.74
CA LEU A 69 -5.16 13.35 1.62
C LEU A 69 -3.94 14.23 1.95
N ALA A 70 -2.81 13.62 2.30
CA ALA A 70 -1.57 14.34 2.63
C ALA A 70 -1.02 15.17 1.46
N ASN A 71 -1.16 14.67 0.24
CA ASN A 71 -0.76 15.38 -0.97
C ASN A 71 -1.65 16.61 -1.24
N ASN A 72 -2.94 16.54 -0.91
CA ASN A 72 -3.87 17.65 -1.08
C ASN A 72 -3.65 18.76 -0.03
N THR A 73 -3.31 18.40 1.22
CA THR A 73 -2.96 19.40 2.25
C THR A 73 -1.67 20.16 1.94
N HIS A 74 -0.66 19.50 1.33
CA HIS A 74 0.55 20.21 0.89
C HIS A 74 0.27 21.24 -0.21
N ALA A 75 -0.68 20.99 -1.10
CA ALA A 75 -1.07 21.96 -2.14
C ALA A 75 -1.71 23.22 -1.54
N ASN A 76 -2.50 23.08 -0.46
CA ASN A 76 -3.19 24.20 0.17
C ASN A 76 -2.27 25.08 1.05
N HIS A 77 -1.16 24.55 1.57
CA HIS A 77 -0.22 25.32 2.40
C HIS A 77 0.76 26.20 1.59
N ALA A 78 0.89 25.96 0.27
CA ALA A 78 1.76 26.75 -0.61
C ALA A 78 1.13 28.07 -1.09
N ASN A 79 -0.17 28.29 -0.87
CA ASN A 79 -0.90 29.46 -1.39
C ASN A 79 -1.17 30.57 -0.35
N SER A 80 -0.58 30.50 0.86
CA SER A 80 -0.85 31.44 1.96
C SER A 80 0.19 32.56 2.15
N HIS A 81 1.20 32.69 1.28
CA HIS A 81 2.28 33.68 1.41
C HIS A 81 2.22 34.85 0.41
N GLN A 82 1.04 35.26 -0.07
CA GLN A 82 0.94 36.45 -0.91
C GLN A 82 -0.28 37.33 -0.59
N GLY A 83 -0.06 38.28 0.32
CA GLY A 83 -0.93 39.40 0.66
C GLY A 83 -0.27 40.15 1.82
N ASN A 84 -0.10 41.46 1.86
CA ASN A 84 -0.72 42.57 1.15
C ASN A 84 0.17 43.79 1.44
N GLY A 85 0.55 44.57 0.43
CA GLY A 85 1.47 45.70 0.57
C GLY A 85 1.07 46.90 -0.29
N ASN A 86 -0.15 47.41 -0.10
CA ASN A 86 -0.56 48.68 -0.71
C ASN A 86 -0.20 49.83 0.23
N ALA A 87 0.80 50.63 -0.14
CA ALA A 87 1.17 51.82 0.61
C ALA A 87 1.70 52.93 -0.34
N TYR A 88 0.80 53.89 -0.60
CA TYR A 88 1.01 55.30 -0.95
C TYR A 88 1.46 55.67 -2.37
N GLY A 89 0.50 56.21 -3.13
CA GLY A 89 0.71 57.10 -4.27
C GLY A 89 -0.24 58.28 -4.22
N ASN A 90 0.31 59.47 -4.53
CA ASN A 90 -0.32 60.79 -4.76
C ASN A 90 -0.52 61.64 -3.50
N GLY A 91 -0.09 62.90 -3.39
CA GLY A 91 0.47 63.84 -4.35
C GLY A 91 -0.02 65.25 -3.97
N ALA A 92 0.86 66.15 -3.53
CA ALA A 92 0.57 67.58 -3.43
C ALA A 92 1.88 68.39 -3.56
N LYS A 93 2.13 68.92 -4.76
CA LYS A 93 2.94 70.12 -4.97
C LYS A 93 2.02 71.20 -5.51
N VAL A 94 1.88 72.29 -4.77
CA VAL A 94 1.48 73.57 -5.35
C VAL A 94 2.43 74.61 -4.77
N SER A 95 3.09 75.31 -5.69
CA SER A 95 4.06 76.40 -5.48
C SER A 95 3.37 77.73 -5.21
#